data_AF-A0A8T0X3L4-F1
#
_entry.id   AF-A0A8T0X3L4-F1
#
_cell.length_a   1.000
_cell.length_b   1.000
_cell.length_c   1.000
_cell.angle_alpha   90.00
_cell.angle_beta   90.00
_cell.angle_gamma   90.00
#
_symmetry.space_group_name_H-M   'P 1'
#
loop_
_entity.id
_entity.type
_entity.pdbx_description
1 polymer ?
#
loop_
_entity_poly.entity_id
_entity_poly.type
_entity_poly.pdbx_seq_one_letter_code
_entity_poly.pdbx_strand_id
1 'polypeptide(L)'
;MNEVLELISAESTSTEQVLIVPFITRSSSYHHGMEHATKASPVLHGAEIGATTDFTHLLVDGTTKPPTSLQIRSEPIVCLLEMVRVLKMPTVLLVTSGGQQQGKSSTVSDVEILQCVGQHLARHTNLDFSKESVLERGIEKTPIVQEPWRELYG
;
A
#
# COMPACT_ATOMS: atom_id res chain seq x y z
N MET A 1 -15.16 -23.28 34.50
CA MET A 1 -14.55 -22.11 33.85
C MET A 1 -13.85 -22.61 32.58
N ASN A 2 -14.61 -22.92 31.52
CA ASN A 2 -14.05 -23.38 30.23
C ASN A 2 -15.06 -23.25 29.09
N GLU A 3 -16.35 -23.50 29.34
CA GLU A 3 -17.37 -23.46 28.27
C GLU A 3 -17.60 -22.06 27.69
N VAL A 4 -17.56 -21.00 28.52
CA VAL A 4 -17.72 -19.61 28.05
C VAL A 4 -16.50 -19.16 27.22
N LEU A 5 -15.29 -19.59 27.59
CA LEU A 5 -14.07 -19.28 26.83
C LEU A 5 -14.01 -20.09 25.52
N GLU A 6 -14.49 -21.33 25.54
CA GLU A 6 -14.66 -22.14 24.33
C GLU A 6 -15.73 -21.58 23.41
N LEU A 7 -16.84 -21.04 23.92
CA LEU A 7 -17.86 -20.34 23.12
C LEU A 7 -17.30 -19.08 22.46
N ILE A 8 -16.51 -18.26 23.18
CA ILE A 8 -15.83 -17.09 22.60
C ILE A 8 -14.79 -17.51 21.55
N SER A 9 -14.15 -18.67 21.73
CA SER A 9 -13.16 -19.21 20.77
C SER A 9 -13.82 -19.88 19.57
N ALA A 10 -14.95 -20.55 19.76
CA ALA A 10 -15.69 -21.30 18.73
C ALA A 10 -16.57 -20.39 17.87
N GLU A 11 -16.97 -19.23 18.37
CA GLU A 11 -17.69 -18.19 17.62
C GLU A 11 -16.74 -17.28 16.82
N SER A 12 -15.44 -17.62 16.77
CA SER A 12 -14.55 -17.13 15.72
C SER A 12 -14.93 -17.78 14.40
N THR A 13 -15.96 -17.23 13.75
CA THR A 13 -16.04 -17.28 12.30
C THR A 13 -14.80 -16.56 11.78
N SER A 14 -13.70 -17.29 11.71
CA SER A 14 -12.40 -16.81 11.24
C SER A 14 -12.52 -16.57 9.73
N THR A 15 -13.28 -15.56 9.33
CA THR A 15 -12.95 -14.83 8.11
C THR A 15 -11.55 -14.29 8.33
N GLU A 16 -10.58 -14.98 7.77
CA GLU A 16 -9.18 -14.58 7.78
C GLU A 16 -9.10 -13.23 7.06
N GLN A 17 -8.96 -12.16 7.85
CA GLN A 17 -8.91 -10.81 7.32
C GLN A 17 -7.51 -10.55 6.78
N VAL A 18 -7.42 -10.13 5.52
CA VAL A 18 -6.17 -9.71 4.91
C VAL A 18 -6.10 -8.20 4.89
N LEU A 19 -5.06 -7.65 5.51
CA LEU A 19 -4.78 -6.22 5.45
C LEU A 19 -4.02 -5.91 4.16
N ILE A 20 -4.53 -4.95 3.37
CA ILE A 20 -3.85 -4.45 2.18
C ILE A 20 -3.30 -3.07 2.51
N VAL A 21 -1.99 -2.88 2.35
CA VAL A 21 -1.30 -1.63 2.70
C VAL A 21 -0.66 -1.03 1.44
N PRO A 22 -1.37 -0.13 0.73
CA PRO A 22 -0.76 0.65 -0.34
C PRO A 22 0.19 1.71 0.24
N PHE A 23 1.42 1.75 -0.25
CA PHE A 23 2.45 2.72 0.12
C PHE A 23 3.03 3.38 -1.14
N ILE A 24 2.60 4.61 -1.40
CA ILE A 24 3.06 5.40 -2.54
C ILE A 24 4.23 6.27 -2.09
N THR A 25 5.42 5.95 -2.58
CA THR A 25 6.63 6.74 -2.32
C THR A 25 6.75 7.89 -3.32
N ARG A 26 7.39 8.98 -2.94
CA ARG A 26 7.93 9.93 -3.93
C ARG A 26 9.22 9.31 -4.49
N SER A 27 9.44 9.37 -5.80
CA SER A 27 10.74 9.00 -6.37
C SER A 27 11.82 9.80 -5.66
N SER A 28 12.68 9.10 -4.91
CA SER A 28 13.97 9.66 -4.55
C SER A 28 14.79 9.65 -5.84
N SER A 29 15.44 10.77 -6.14
CA SER A 29 16.33 10.90 -7.28
C SER A 29 17.55 9.98 -7.10
N TYR A 30 17.39 8.69 -7.35
CA TYR A 30 18.48 7.74 -7.48
C TYR A 30 18.36 7.08 -8.84
N HIS A 31 18.74 7.83 -9.86
CA HIS A 31 19.60 7.40 -10.96
C HIS A 31 19.97 8.65 -11.78
N HIS A 32 21.10 9.27 -11.41
CA HIS A 32 21.82 10.17 -12.30
C HIS A 32 22.49 9.28 -13.36
N GLY A 33 21.79 9.05 -14.48
CA GLY A 33 22.34 8.24 -15.57
C GLY A 33 21.30 7.40 -16.30
N MET A 34 20.21 8.02 -16.77
CA MET A 34 19.46 7.45 -17.89
C MET A 34 18.82 8.60 -18.66
N GLU A 35 19.62 9.19 -19.55
CA GLU A 35 19.06 9.94 -20.66
C GLU A 35 18.15 8.99 -21.44
N HIS A 36 16.91 9.42 -21.69
CA HIS A 36 15.83 8.68 -22.35
C HIS A 36 15.08 7.62 -21.50
N ALA A 37 14.41 8.04 -20.43
CA ALA A 37 13.26 7.29 -19.93
C ALA A 37 12.02 7.62 -20.79
N THR A 38 11.74 6.80 -21.80
CA THR A 38 10.38 6.64 -22.35
C THR A 38 9.39 6.49 -21.20
N LYS A 39 8.17 7.03 -21.33
CA LYS A 39 7.08 6.93 -20.34
C LYS A 39 6.90 5.48 -19.85
N ALA A 40 7.64 5.09 -18.83
CA ALA A 40 7.56 3.77 -18.24
C ALA A 40 6.33 3.78 -17.34
N SER A 41 5.44 2.80 -17.51
CA SER A 41 4.34 2.57 -16.59
C SER A 41 4.90 2.40 -15.16
N PRO A 42 4.20 2.88 -14.13
CA PRO A 42 4.63 2.69 -12.75
C PRO A 42 4.82 1.19 -12.48
N VAL A 43 5.95 0.85 -11.86
CA VAL A 43 6.21 -0.51 -11.39
C VAL A 43 5.53 -0.68 -10.04
N LEU A 44 4.79 -1.77 -9.88
CA LEU A 44 4.17 -2.17 -8.63
C LEU A 44 5.01 -3.27 -7.98
N HIS A 45 5.41 -3.03 -6.74
CA HIS A 45 6.09 -4.00 -5.91
C HIS A 45 5.13 -4.58 -4.86
N GLY A 46 5.18 -5.87 -4.61
CA GLY A 46 4.32 -6.55 -3.64
C GLY A 46 5.12 -7.44 -2.68
N ALA A 47 4.80 -7.39 -1.39
CA ALA A 47 5.36 -8.28 -0.40
C ALA A 47 4.31 -8.72 0.62
N GLU A 48 4.40 -9.99 1.01
CA GLU A 48 3.61 -10.54 2.10
C GLU A 48 4.31 -10.29 3.43
N ILE A 49 3.54 -9.93 4.44
CA ILE A 49 4.01 -9.63 5.80
C ILE A 49 3.07 -10.32 6.78
N GLY A 50 3.63 -11.01 7.77
CA GLY A 50 2.84 -11.78 8.74
C GLY A 50 2.56 -13.21 8.24
N ALA A 51 1.34 -13.70 8.47
CA ALA A 51 0.91 -15.00 7.95
C ALA A 51 0.63 -14.92 6.44
N THR A 52 0.99 -15.98 5.71
CA THR A 52 0.74 -16.11 4.27
C THR A 52 -0.50 -16.98 4.04
N THR A 53 -1.35 -16.57 3.11
CA THR A 53 -2.59 -17.25 2.73
C THR A 53 -2.67 -17.37 1.22
N ASP A 54 -3.57 -18.20 0.70
CA ASP A 54 -3.80 -18.29 -0.75
C ASP A 54 -4.16 -16.91 -1.34
N PHE A 55 -4.88 -16.09 -0.57
CA PHE A 55 -5.26 -14.75 -1.00
C PHE A 55 -4.09 -13.75 -0.96
N THR A 56 -3.21 -13.79 0.05
CA THR A 56 -2.02 -12.92 0.05
C THR A 56 -1.10 -13.28 -1.11
N HIS A 57 -0.94 -14.58 -1.41
CA HIS A 57 -0.13 -15.06 -2.52
C HIS A 57 -0.70 -14.61 -3.86
N LEU A 58 -2.02 -14.73 -4.04
CA LEU A 58 -2.72 -14.23 -5.22
C LEU A 58 -2.54 -12.71 -5.40
N LEU A 59 -2.59 -11.94 -4.31
CA LEU A 59 -2.44 -10.48 -4.34
C LEU A 59 -1.02 -10.01 -4.69
N VAL A 60 0.02 -10.77 -4.35
CA VAL A 60 1.39 -10.44 -4.77
C VAL A 60 1.75 -10.98 -6.15
N ASP A 61 0.94 -11.88 -6.71
CA ASP A 61 1.10 -12.35 -8.09
C ASP A 61 1.02 -11.18 -9.07
N GLY A 62 1.81 -11.21 -10.14
CA GLY A 62 1.90 -10.10 -11.09
C GLY A 62 2.59 -8.83 -10.57
N THR A 63 3.07 -8.80 -9.32
CA THR A 63 3.93 -7.73 -8.80
C THR A 63 5.41 -8.10 -8.85
N THR A 64 6.28 -7.10 -8.71
CA THR A 64 7.73 -7.33 -8.55
C THR A 64 8.10 -7.36 -7.07
N LYS A 65 9.15 -8.09 -6.68
CA LYS A 65 9.63 -8.04 -5.29
C LYS A 65 10.12 -6.62 -4.96
N PRO A 66 9.86 -6.08 -3.76
CA PRO A 66 10.42 -4.80 -3.36
C PRO A 66 11.95 -4.84 -3.38
N PRO A 67 12.61 -3.76 -3.82
CA PRO A 67 14.07 -3.68 -3.78
C PRO A 67 14.54 -3.70 -2.32
N THR A 68 15.70 -4.31 -2.07
CA THR A 68 16.31 -4.34 -0.72
C THR A 68 16.69 -2.95 -0.20
N SER A 69 16.80 -1.97 -1.09
CA SER A 69 17.03 -0.57 -0.77
C SER A 69 15.76 0.21 -0.40
N LEU A 70 14.56 -0.42 -0.41
CA LEU A 70 13.31 0.25 -0.07
C LEU A 70 13.35 0.71 1.40
N GLN A 71 13.25 2.03 1.61
CA GLN A 71 13.15 2.62 2.94
C GLN A 71 11.77 3.23 3.15
N ILE A 72 11.00 2.67 4.08
CA ILE A 72 9.75 3.26 4.56
C ILE A 72 10.10 4.21 5.71
N ARG A 73 9.99 5.52 5.46
CA ARG A 73 10.31 6.58 6.44
C ARG A 73 9.06 7.14 7.14
N SER A 74 7.88 6.63 6.84
CA SER A 74 6.64 7.03 7.49
C SER A 74 6.49 6.27 8.79
N GLU A 75 6.64 6.96 9.92
CA GLU A 75 6.49 6.38 11.26
C GLU A 75 5.16 5.61 11.43
N PRO A 76 3.98 6.15 11.04
CA PRO A 76 2.72 5.40 11.13
C PRO A 76 2.73 4.08 10.36
N ILE A 77 3.32 4.04 9.17
CA ILE A 77 3.40 2.82 8.36
C ILE A 77 4.37 1.82 8.98
N VAL A 78 5.53 2.28 9.46
CA VAL A 78 6.49 1.40 10.16
C VAL A 78 5.83 0.79 11.40
N CYS A 79 5.14 1.60 12.20
CA CYS A 79 4.41 1.15 13.38
C CYS A 79 3.34 0.10 13.02
N LEU A 80 2.53 0.36 11.99
CA LEU A 80 1.54 -0.61 11.48
C LEU A 80 2.21 -1.93 11.07
N LEU A 81 3.31 -1.87 10.32
CA LEU A 81 3.99 -3.08 9.85
C LEU A 81 4.64 -3.87 10.99
N GLU A 82 5.14 -3.22 12.04
CA GLU A 82 5.60 -3.91 13.24
C GLU A 82 4.43 -4.59 13.98
N MET A 83 3.30 -3.92 14.14
CA MET A 83 2.10 -4.52 14.76
C MET A 83 1.64 -5.75 13.98
N VAL A 84 1.56 -5.66 12.65
CA VAL A 84 1.21 -6.77 11.77
C VAL A 84 2.12 -7.98 12.01
N ARG A 85 3.44 -7.77 12.12
CA ARG A 85 4.39 -8.86 12.36
C ARG A 85 4.19 -9.51 13.73
N VAL A 86 3.98 -8.71 14.78
CA VAL A 86 3.74 -9.21 16.14
C VAL A 86 2.43 -10.00 16.21
N LEU A 87 1.37 -9.49 15.58
CA LEU A 87 0.06 -10.13 15.56
C LEU A 87 -0.04 -11.29 14.56
N LYS A 88 0.98 -11.48 13.72
CA LYS A 88 0.98 -12.44 12.59
C LYS A 88 -0.22 -12.27 11.67
N MET A 89 -0.73 -11.05 11.52
CA MET A 89 -1.90 -10.79 10.68
C MET A 89 -1.54 -10.92 9.20
N PRO A 90 -2.30 -11.65 8.39
CA PRO A 90 -2.07 -11.71 6.94
C PRO A 90 -2.11 -10.31 6.32
N THR A 91 -0.99 -9.88 5.73
CA THR A 91 -0.87 -8.53 5.19
C THR A 91 -0.12 -8.51 3.87
N VAL A 92 -0.61 -7.72 2.91
CA VAL A 92 0.09 -7.44 1.65
C VAL A 92 0.48 -5.97 1.62
N LEU A 93 1.78 -5.71 1.53
CA LEU A 93 2.35 -4.39 1.28
C LEU A 93 2.50 -4.18 -0.23
N LEU A 94 1.81 -3.17 -0.77
CA LEU A 94 1.91 -2.76 -2.17
C LEU A 94 2.67 -1.45 -2.26
N VAL A 95 3.82 -1.44 -2.93
CA VAL A 95 4.71 -0.28 -3.01
C VAL A 95 4.87 0.16 -4.45
N THR A 96 4.70 1.45 -4.68
CA THR A 96 4.95 2.06 -5.99
C THR A 96 5.54 3.45 -5.81
N SER A 97 6.11 4.01 -6.88
CA SER A 97 6.79 5.30 -6.83
C SER A 97 6.18 6.33 -7.77
N GLY A 98 6.00 7.53 -7.23
CA GLY A 98 5.80 8.80 -7.93
C GLY A 98 6.81 9.01 -9.06
N GLY A 99 6.37 9.19 -10.30
CA GLY A 99 7.27 9.60 -11.39
C GLY A 99 8.04 10.90 -11.06
N GLN A 100 9.22 11.06 -11.67
CA GLN A 100 10.07 12.25 -11.47
C GLN A 100 9.30 13.55 -11.68
N GLN A 101 9.46 14.47 -10.72
CA GLN A 101 8.99 15.85 -10.86
C GLN A 101 9.88 16.60 -11.85
N GLN A 102 9.65 16.43 -13.15
CA GLN A 102 10.11 17.37 -14.17
C GLN A 102 8.97 17.75 -15.11
N GLY A 103 8.41 18.94 -14.89
CA GLY A 103 7.85 19.77 -15.96
C GLY A 103 6.43 19.50 -16.47
N LYS A 104 5.68 18.51 -15.96
CA LYS A 104 4.24 18.34 -16.28
C LYS A 104 3.41 18.15 -15.01
N SER A 105 2.18 18.65 -15.04
CA SER A 105 1.21 18.67 -13.93
C SER A 105 1.29 17.41 -13.07
N SER A 106 1.65 17.55 -11.78
CA SER A 106 1.83 16.42 -10.84
C SER A 106 0.60 15.54 -10.75
N THR A 107 -0.58 16.08 -11.06
CA THR A 107 -1.85 15.35 -11.03
C THR A 107 -1.93 14.21 -12.04
N VAL A 108 -1.30 14.34 -13.22
CA VAL A 108 -1.35 13.28 -14.25
C VAL A 108 -0.54 12.06 -13.80
N SER A 109 0.65 12.28 -13.23
CA SER A 109 1.48 11.21 -12.69
C SER A 109 0.84 10.53 -11.49
N ASP A 110 0.18 11.29 -10.61
CA ASP A 110 -0.47 10.74 -9.42
C ASP A 110 -1.68 9.86 -9.79
N VAL A 111 -2.46 10.27 -10.82
CA VAL A 111 -3.57 9.45 -11.34
C VAL A 111 -3.09 8.16 -11.99
N GLU A 112 -1.98 8.17 -12.73
CA GLU A 112 -1.40 6.95 -13.32
C GLU A 112 -0.99 5.93 -12.26
N ILE A 113 -0.48 6.40 -11.12
CA ILE A 113 -0.09 5.56 -9.98
C ILE A 113 -1.32 4.98 -9.29
N LEU A 114 -2.32 5.81 -9.00
CA LEU A 114 -3.58 5.34 -8.43
C LEU A 114 -4.27 4.34 -9.35
N GLN A 115 -4.22 4.57 -10.67
CA GLN A 115 -4.73 3.63 -11.66
C GLN A 115 -3.97 2.30 -11.63
N CYS A 116 -2.64 2.32 -11.49
CA CYS A 116 -1.83 1.11 -11.39
C CYS A 116 -2.20 0.28 -10.15
N VAL A 117 -2.25 0.90 -8.97
CA VAL A 117 -2.62 0.23 -7.73
C VAL A 117 -4.07 -0.25 -7.78
N GLY A 118 -4.99 0.61 -8.22
CA GLY A 118 -6.41 0.31 -8.28
C GLY A 118 -6.75 -0.82 -9.25
N GLN A 119 -6.16 -0.83 -10.45
CA GLN A 119 -6.32 -1.93 -11.39
C GLN A 119 -5.76 -3.25 -10.87
N HIS A 120 -4.63 -3.21 -10.15
CA HIS A 120 -4.09 -4.40 -9.51
C HIS A 120 -5.07 -4.97 -8.49
N LEU A 121 -5.56 -4.14 -7.58
CA LEU A 121 -6.54 -4.55 -6.58
C LEU A 121 -7.82 -5.09 -7.22
N ALA A 122 -8.36 -4.41 -8.23
CA ALA A 122 -9.54 -4.83 -8.98
C ALA A 122 -9.38 -6.20 -9.68
N ARG A 123 -8.18 -6.59 -10.10
CA ARG A 123 -7.95 -7.91 -10.73
C ARG A 123 -8.04 -9.06 -9.74
N HIS A 124 -7.68 -8.82 -8.49
CA HIS A 124 -7.62 -9.85 -7.43
C HIS A 124 -8.78 -9.76 -6.45
N THR A 125 -9.67 -8.79 -6.64
CA THR A 125 -10.88 -8.59 -5.84
C THR A 125 -12.10 -8.47 -6.75
N ASN A 126 -13.30 -8.70 -6.24
CA ASN A 126 -14.53 -8.51 -7.03
C ASN A 126 -14.92 -7.02 -7.07
N LEU A 127 -13.98 -6.14 -7.41
CA LEU A 127 -14.13 -4.68 -7.44
C LEU A 127 -13.69 -4.11 -8.79
N ASP A 128 -14.16 -2.91 -9.10
CA ASP A 128 -13.76 -2.14 -10.28
C ASP A 128 -13.05 -0.84 -9.89
N PHE A 129 -12.06 -0.43 -10.67
CA PHE A 129 -11.41 0.88 -10.53
C PHE A 129 -12.03 1.91 -11.47
N SER A 130 -12.55 3.02 -10.93
CA SER A 130 -13.04 4.17 -11.73
C SER A 130 -12.04 5.33 -11.72
N LYS A 131 -11.44 5.59 -12.89
CA LYS A 131 -10.52 6.72 -13.10
C LYS A 131 -11.24 8.07 -13.06
N GLU A 132 -12.47 8.10 -13.57
CA GLU A 132 -13.34 9.28 -13.64
C GLU A 132 -13.59 9.82 -12.23
N SER A 133 -13.89 8.92 -11.30
CA SER A 133 -14.15 9.29 -9.90
C SER A 133 -12.94 9.87 -9.16
N VAL A 134 -11.71 9.54 -9.60
CA VAL A 134 -10.46 10.11 -9.08
C VAL A 134 -10.23 11.51 -9.65
N LEU A 135 -10.56 11.71 -10.94
CA LEU A 135 -10.43 13.00 -11.61
C LEU A 135 -11.45 14.01 -11.07
N GLU A 136 -12.69 13.60 -10.81
CA GLU A 136 -13.76 14.45 -10.29
C GLU A 136 -13.50 14.93 -8.86
N ARG A 137 -13.06 14.03 -7.98
CA ARG A 137 -12.74 14.38 -6.58
C ARG A 137 -11.44 15.17 -6.45
N GLY A 138 -10.56 15.06 -7.45
CA GLY A 138 -9.20 15.56 -7.35
C GLY A 138 -8.37 14.75 -6.34
N ILE A 139 -7.07 15.01 -6.35
CA ILE A 139 -6.13 14.40 -5.40
C ILE A 139 -5.90 15.41 -4.30
N GLU A 140 -6.57 15.21 -3.16
CA GLU A 140 -6.37 16.02 -1.97
C GLU A 140 -4.93 15.83 -1.48
N LYS A 141 -4.15 16.91 -1.53
CA LYS A 141 -2.86 16.94 -0.83
C LYS A 141 -3.17 17.26 0.62
N THR A 142 -3.04 16.26 1.48
CA THR A 142 -3.17 16.47 2.93
C THR A 142 -2.15 17.55 3.32
N PRO A 143 -2.57 18.64 3.99
CA PRO A 143 -1.60 19.57 4.57
C PRO A 143 -0.70 18.80 5.53
N ILE A 144 0.55 19.23 5.68
CA ILE A 144 1.45 18.72 6.73
C ILE A 144 0.88 19.24 8.06
N VAL A 145 -0.19 18.60 8.53
CA VAL A 145 -0.76 18.85 9.85
C VAL A 145 0.13 18.12 10.82
N GLN A 146 0.58 18.83 11.86
CA GLN A 146 1.27 18.24 12.99
C GLN A 146 0.41 17.10 13.52
N GLU A 147 0.96 15.89 13.58
CA GLU A 147 0.16 14.68 13.78
C GLU A 147 -0.64 14.77 15.09
N PRO A 148 -1.97 14.65 15.08
CA PRO A 148 -2.81 14.88 16.25
C PRO A 148 -2.45 14.01 17.46
N TRP A 149 -1.86 12.84 17.23
CA TRP A 149 -1.39 11.97 18.30
C TRP A 149 -0.18 12.55 19.05
N ARG A 150 0.59 13.48 18.48
CA ARG A 150 1.67 14.18 19.20
C ARG A 150 1.12 15.04 20.34
N GLU A 151 -0.11 15.54 20.22
CA GLU A 151 -0.79 16.23 21.32
C GLU A 151 -1.12 15.31 22.49
N LEU A 152 -1.20 13.99 22.25
CA LEU A 152 -1.51 13.00 23.29
C LEU A 152 -0.28 12.63 24.13
N TYR A 153 0.93 12.84 23.63
CA TYR A 153 2.18 12.39 24.27
C TYR A 153 3.14 13.51 24.71
N GLY A 154 2.87 14.77 24.35
CA GLY A 154 3.61 15.96 24.84
C GLY A 154 4.90 16.25 24.09
#